data_AF-A0A7V3NHE7-F1
#
_entry.id   AF-A0A7V3NHE7-F1
#
_cell.length_a   1.000
_cell.length_b   1.000
_cell.length_c   1.000
_cell.angle_alpha   90.00
_cell.angle_beta   90.00
_cell.angle_gamma   90.00
#
_symmetry.space_group_name_H-M   'P 1'
#
loop_
_entity.id
_entity.type
_entity.pdbx_description
1 polymer ?
#
loop_
_entity_poly.entity_id
_entity_poly.type
_entity_poly.pdbx_seq_one_letter_code
_entity_poly.pdbx_strand_id
1 'polypeptide(L)'
;MDGHRQNFWTPTEEGNSPPREEYERALGMVATPSELVAFMVGLGQPADGKPLRVLEPACGDSPFLRAFAARYGAHHDLTGVDIHPEAVERSKAFLPHAKFLLADYLLGQPEEPFDLILGNPPYGIIGDGSHYPIHLLKERKSAYKERFATWRGKYNIYGAFIEHSVRLLRPGGRLVFVVPATWLVLDDFTDLRRFLARSGRITIYYWGRAFPRRNVSVVVLLVEKGARGMVLYDRDKAAVWKPEYQGELIRFETPETLAFERGGFSLGQCFTIHFAARSPEFRRCPFVETEPRPGLVPVLTGRNLHRGWIDYETCTSGLWMPLEQAPLLRPFYAYPHIVVAHTKGTRVVAALDSCCYPWREEFHLVPKVGVADLQAVVDHLNSEAVQRHTRSLYRDFVPHLTAAMLRLIPIPSGFIERGISEQLPLGGAVNEWVHE
;
A
#
# COMPACT_ATOMS: atom_id res chain seq x y z
N MET A 1 17.54 43.89 1.01
CA MET A 1 16.24 43.68 0.38
C MET A 1 16.35 42.38 -0.38
N ASP A 2 15.87 41.28 0.18
CA ASP A 2 15.65 40.05 -0.58
C ASP A 2 14.52 39.27 0.09
N GLY A 3 13.50 38.99 -0.70
CA GLY A 3 12.19 38.56 -0.25
C GLY A 3 12.12 37.06 0.01
N HIS A 4 12.19 36.68 1.29
CA HIS A 4 11.59 35.44 1.76
C HIS A 4 10.10 35.67 2.00
N ARG A 5 9.27 35.52 0.96
CA ARG A 5 7.82 35.43 1.16
C ARG A 5 7.50 34.06 1.77
N GLN A 6 7.26 34.05 3.07
CA GLN A 6 6.55 32.97 3.75
C GLN A 6 5.16 32.86 3.09
N ASN A 7 4.88 31.74 2.42
CA ASN A 7 3.56 31.45 1.88
C ASN A 7 2.61 31.12 3.03
N PHE A 8 2.08 32.16 3.67
CA PHE A 8 0.94 32.04 4.57
C PHE A 8 -0.28 31.60 3.77
N TRP A 9 -1.02 30.63 4.33
CA TRP A 9 -2.35 30.29 3.86
C TRP A 9 -3.27 31.51 4.05
N THR A 10 -3.84 32.02 2.97
CA THR A 10 -4.97 32.96 3.02
C THR A 10 -6.24 32.17 2.76
N PRO A 11 -7.21 32.13 3.69
CA PRO A 11 -8.53 31.62 3.38
C PRO A 11 -9.12 32.46 2.24
N THR A 12 -9.65 31.78 1.22
CA THR A 12 -10.57 32.41 0.28
C THR A 12 -11.78 32.93 1.06
N GLU A 13 -12.20 34.14 0.70
CA GLU A 13 -13.27 34.92 1.33
C GLU A 13 -14.51 34.11 1.72
N GLU A 14 -15.16 34.56 2.79
CA GLU A 14 -16.35 34.00 3.43
C GLU A 14 -17.41 33.53 2.42
N GLY A 15 -17.63 32.21 2.39
CA GLY A 15 -18.69 31.61 1.59
C GLY A 15 -18.52 30.11 1.44
N ASN A 16 -19.09 29.35 2.37
CA ASN A 16 -19.30 27.90 2.29
C ASN A 16 -18.02 27.03 2.42
N SER A 17 -17.35 27.08 3.59
CA SER A 17 -16.44 25.99 3.97
C SER A 17 -17.25 24.68 4.08
N PRO A 18 -16.82 23.58 3.45
CA PRO A 18 -17.56 22.33 3.49
C PRO A 18 -17.70 21.84 4.94
N PRO A 19 -18.78 21.10 5.28
CA PRO A 19 -18.95 20.50 6.60
C PRO A 19 -17.68 19.79 7.07
N ARG A 20 -17.35 19.87 8.37
CA ARG A 20 -16.10 19.33 8.96
C ARG A 20 -15.74 17.93 8.44
N GLU A 21 -16.71 17.02 8.36
CA GLU A 21 -16.49 15.65 7.88
C GLU A 21 -16.06 15.57 6.40
N GLU A 22 -16.58 16.47 5.55
CA GLU A 22 -16.21 16.57 4.14
C GLU A 22 -14.80 17.13 3.99
N TYR A 23 -14.46 18.14 4.79
CA TYR A 23 -13.11 18.70 4.84
C TYR A 23 -12.07 17.69 5.36
N GLU A 24 -12.36 17.03 6.47
CA GLU A 24 -11.52 15.95 7.03
C GLU A 24 -11.32 14.83 6.01
N ARG A 25 -12.37 14.47 5.25
CA ARG A 25 -12.27 13.49 4.16
C ARG A 25 -11.41 14.00 3.00
N ALA A 26 -11.55 15.27 2.63
CA ALA A 26 -10.79 15.92 1.55
C ALA A 26 -9.29 16.08 1.87
N LEU A 27 -8.92 16.04 3.16
CA LEU A 27 -7.53 15.98 3.61
C LEU A 27 -7.06 14.57 4.00
N GLY A 28 -7.96 13.58 4.05
CA GLY A 28 -7.63 12.22 4.45
C GLY A 28 -7.43 12.03 5.96
N MET A 29 -7.98 12.92 6.79
CA MET A 29 -7.91 12.87 8.25
C MET A 29 -8.83 11.80 8.83
N VAL A 30 -8.35 11.08 9.86
CA VAL A 30 -9.11 10.04 10.56
C VAL A 30 -8.83 10.11 12.06
N ALA A 31 -9.89 10.21 12.88
CA ALA A 31 -9.76 10.15 14.33
C ALA A 31 -9.24 8.77 14.79
N THR A 32 -8.24 8.77 15.67
CA THR A 32 -7.60 7.54 16.16
C THR A 32 -8.28 7.02 17.43
N PRO A 33 -8.67 5.72 17.49
CA PRO A 33 -9.19 5.11 18.71
C PRO A 33 -8.23 5.27 19.91
N SER A 34 -8.77 5.55 21.09
CA SER A 34 -7.97 5.82 22.31
C SER A 34 -7.06 4.66 22.70
N GLU A 35 -7.52 3.41 22.53
CA GLU A 35 -6.71 2.21 22.77
C GLU A 35 -5.45 2.16 21.88
N LEU A 36 -5.57 2.59 20.63
CA LEU A 36 -4.48 2.59 19.67
C LEU A 36 -3.50 3.74 19.96
N VAL A 37 -4.03 4.91 20.34
CA VAL A 37 -3.21 6.03 20.84
C VAL A 37 -2.40 5.60 22.06
N ALA A 38 -3.04 4.97 23.06
CA ALA A 38 -2.36 4.51 24.26
C ALA A 38 -1.27 3.47 23.97
N PHE A 39 -1.54 2.51 23.08
CA PHE A 39 -0.56 1.54 22.61
C PHE A 39 0.66 2.21 21.96
N MET A 40 0.42 3.12 21.01
CA MET A 40 1.49 3.83 20.30
C MET A 40 2.32 4.74 21.22
N VAL A 41 1.68 5.44 22.17
CA VAL A 41 2.37 6.23 23.19
C VAL A 41 3.23 5.34 24.11
N GLY A 42 2.78 4.10 24.39
CA GLY A 42 3.58 3.09 25.09
C GLY A 42 4.90 2.78 24.37
N LEU A 43 4.85 2.59 23.05
CA LEU A 43 6.05 2.33 22.22
C LEU A 43 7.06 3.50 22.20
N GLY A 44 6.57 4.72 22.46
CA GLY A 44 7.37 5.95 22.51
C GLY A 44 8.01 6.25 23.87
N GLN A 45 7.94 5.35 24.85
CA GLN A 45 8.39 5.59 26.23
C GLN A 45 9.82 6.19 26.31
N PRO A 46 10.04 7.30 27.03
CA PRO A 46 11.37 7.86 27.26
C PRO A 46 12.33 6.90 27.97
N ALA A 47 13.60 6.93 27.57
CA ALA A 47 14.66 6.26 28.33
C ALA A 47 15.04 7.12 29.55
N ASP A 48 15.06 6.48 30.73
CA ASP A 48 15.48 6.99 32.04
C ASP A 48 15.58 8.52 32.19
N GLY A 49 14.43 9.15 32.46
CA GLY A 49 14.34 10.52 32.99
C GLY A 49 14.76 11.68 32.07
N LYS A 50 15.18 11.40 30.82
CA LYS A 50 15.60 12.46 29.89
C LYS A 50 14.39 13.07 29.17
N PRO A 51 14.24 14.42 29.17
CA PRO A 51 13.28 15.09 28.32
C PRO A 51 13.48 14.67 26.85
N LEU A 52 12.38 14.58 26.12
CA LEU A 52 12.34 14.19 24.72
C LEU A 52 11.81 15.36 23.92
N ARG A 53 12.30 15.48 22.70
CA ARG A 53 11.67 16.30 21.66
C ARG A 53 10.69 15.45 20.89
N VAL A 54 9.41 15.76 21.06
CA VAL A 54 8.29 14.97 20.57
C VAL A 54 7.50 15.75 19.54
N LEU A 55 7.30 15.16 18.37
CA LEU A 55 6.54 15.75 17.27
C LEU A 55 5.29 14.94 16.97
N GLU A 56 4.16 15.62 16.81
CA GLU A 56 2.95 15.09 16.18
C GLU A 56 2.65 15.85 14.87
N PRO A 57 2.92 15.26 13.70
CA PRO A 57 2.58 15.86 12.41
C PRO A 57 1.13 15.57 12.01
N ALA A 58 0.49 16.54 11.35
CA ALA A 58 -0.95 16.53 11.09
C ALA A 58 -1.75 16.27 12.38
N CYS A 59 -1.46 17.07 13.41
CA CYS A 59 -1.87 16.76 14.78
C CYS A 59 -3.37 16.87 15.04
N GLY A 60 -4.15 17.58 14.23
CA GLY A 60 -5.57 17.76 14.47
C GLY A 60 -5.83 18.34 15.87
N ASP A 61 -6.54 17.59 16.71
CA ASP A 61 -6.81 17.93 18.12
C ASP A 61 -5.75 17.37 19.10
N SER A 62 -4.57 17.02 18.57
CA SER A 62 -3.37 16.51 19.24
C SER A 62 -3.58 15.31 20.18
N PRO A 63 -4.29 14.24 19.77
CA PRO A 63 -4.56 13.10 20.64
C PRO A 63 -3.28 12.42 21.14
N PHE A 64 -2.21 12.40 20.34
CA PHE A 64 -0.98 11.71 20.74
C PHE A 64 -0.13 12.54 21.71
N LEU A 65 0.07 13.84 21.46
CA LEU A 65 0.78 14.72 22.40
C LEU A 65 0.04 14.81 23.73
N ARG A 66 -1.30 14.88 23.72
CA ARG A 66 -2.11 14.91 24.94
C ARG A 66 -1.94 13.63 25.76
N ALA A 67 -2.03 12.47 25.11
CA ALA A 67 -1.82 11.19 25.77
C ALA A 67 -0.37 11.01 26.26
N PHE A 68 0.62 11.48 25.49
CA PHE A 68 2.03 11.44 25.87
C PHE A 68 2.32 12.32 27.08
N ALA A 69 1.86 13.57 27.08
CA ALA A 69 2.01 14.51 28.19
C ALA A 69 1.32 14.00 29.47
N ALA A 70 0.13 13.41 29.34
CA ALA A 70 -0.60 12.81 30.47
C ALA A 70 0.14 11.61 31.07
N ARG A 71 0.84 10.81 30.24
CA ARG A 71 1.53 9.58 30.69
C ARG A 71 2.94 9.82 31.20
N TYR A 72 3.71 10.70 30.56
CA TYR A 72 5.14 10.90 30.84
C TYR A 72 5.48 12.30 31.37
N GLY A 73 4.54 13.24 31.37
CA GLY A 73 4.67 14.57 31.94
C GLY A 73 4.83 15.70 30.91
N ALA A 74 4.61 16.94 31.35
CA ALA A 74 4.63 18.14 30.51
C ALA A 74 6.04 18.75 30.34
N HIS A 75 7.08 18.14 30.91
CA HIS A 75 8.45 18.63 30.88
C HIS A 75 9.20 18.31 29.57
N HIS A 76 8.58 17.53 28.67
CA HIS A 76 9.10 17.22 27.35
C HIS A 76 8.87 18.41 26.39
N ASP A 77 9.72 18.53 25.35
CA ASP A 77 9.56 19.52 24.29
C ASP A 77 8.55 18.98 23.26
N LEU A 78 7.30 19.42 23.38
CA LEU A 78 6.18 18.94 22.56
C LEU A 78 5.91 19.90 21.41
N THR A 79 5.92 19.39 20.19
CA THR A 79 5.60 20.16 18.98
C THR A 79 4.47 19.48 18.19
N GLY A 80 3.42 20.22 17.86
CA GLY A 80 2.38 19.80 16.91
C GLY A 80 2.45 20.63 15.63
N VAL A 81 2.24 20.00 14.48
CA VAL A 81 2.15 20.70 13.18
C VAL A 81 0.86 20.33 12.51
N ASP A 82 0.07 21.33 12.10
CA ASP A 82 -1.13 21.10 11.30
C ASP A 82 -1.28 22.16 10.22
N ILE A 83 -1.90 21.78 9.10
CA ILE A 83 -2.22 22.70 8.00
C ILE A 83 -3.49 23.50 8.28
N HIS A 84 -4.32 23.05 9.24
CA HIS A 84 -5.60 23.66 9.57
C HIS A 84 -5.49 24.61 10.77
N PRO A 85 -5.85 25.90 10.60
CA PRO A 85 -5.70 26.90 11.66
C PRO A 85 -6.51 26.57 12.92
N GLU A 86 -7.76 26.10 12.77
CA GLU A 86 -8.58 25.79 13.95
C GLU A 86 -8.05 24.58 14.74
N ALA A 87 -7.38 23.64 14.07
CA ALA A 87 -6.78 22.48 14.73
C ALA A 87 -5.61 22.93 15.62
N VAL A 88 -4.78 23.83 15.09
CA VAL A 88 -3.70 24.50 15.82
C VAL A 88 -4.24 25.26 17.04
N GLU A 89 -5.28 26.08 16.88
CA GLU A 89 -5.85 26.86 17.99
C GLU A 89 -6.45 25.98 19.09
N ARG A 90 -7.21 24.93 18.73
CA ARG A 90 -7.73 23.96 19.72
C ARG A 90 -6.60 23.24 20.45
N SER A 91 -5.56 22.84 19.72
CA SER A 91 -4.40 22.16 20.31
C SER A 91 -3.63 23.03 21.30
N LYS A 92 -3.46 24.33 21.01
CA LYS A 92 -2.90 25.31 21.96
C LYS A 92 -3.73 25.40 23.24
N ALA A 93 -5.06 25.37 23.14
CA ALA A 93 -5.94 25.38 24.30
C ALA A 93 -5.81 24.10 25.15
N PHE A 94 -5.63 22.94 24.52
CA PHE A 94 -5.45 21.67 25.22
C PHE A 94 -4.06 21.51 25.85
N LEU A 95 -3.01 22.05 25.23
CA LEU A 95 -1.62 21.93 25.65
C LEU A 95 -0.90 23.28 25.58
N PRO A 96 -1.16 24.22 26.53
CA PRO A 96 -0.63 25.58 26.46
C PRO A 96 0.90 25.68 26.60
N HIS A 97 1.55 24.61 27.07
CA HIS A 97 3.01 24.52 27.21
C HIS A 97 3.70 23.95 25.94
N ALA A 98 2.94 23.42 24.98
CA ALA A 98 3.47 22.85 23.75
C ALA A 98 3.57 23.90 22.62
N LYS A 99 4.47 23.66 21.67
CA LYS A 99 4.62 24.48 20.46
C LYS A 99 3.69 23.96 19.36
N PHE A 100 2.87 24.84 18.77
CA PHE A 100 2.04 24.48 17.62
C PHE A 100 2.33 25.35 16.41
N LEU A 101 2.53 24.71 15.26
CA LEU A 101 2.87 25.36 14.00
C LEU A 101 1.76 25.17 12.97
N LEU A 102 1.28 26.28 12.41
CA LEU A 102 0.40 26.28 11.25
C LEU A 102 1.24 26.17 9.98
N ALA A 103 1.36 24.97 9.42
CA ALA A 103 2.20 24.71 8.26
C ALA A 103 1.79 23.44 7.49
N ASP A 104 2.16 23.40 6.21
CA ASP A 104 2.23 22.13 5.49
C ASP A 104 3.45 21.35 5.96
N TYR A 105 3.22 20.31 6.75
CA TYR A 105 4.27 19.46 7.30
C TYR A 105 5.22 18.92 6.22
N LEU A 106 4.72 18.57 5.03
CA LEU A 106 5.54 17.96 3.98
C LEU A 106 6.46 18.97 3.28
N LEU A 107 6.14 20.26 3.31
CA LEU A 107 6.96 21.33 2.71
C LEU A 107 7.80 22.07 3.74
N GLY A 108 7.39 22.08 5.01
CA GLY A 108 8.15 22.63 6.11
C GLY A 108 9.44 21.84 6.39
N GLN A 109 10.41 22.48 7.03
CA GLN A 109 11.50 21.81 7.74
C GLN A 109 11.62 22.42 9.13
N PRO A 110 11.38 21.65 10.18
CA PRO A 110 11.81 22.03 11.52
C PRO A 110 13.34 22.25 11.53
N GLU A 111 13.80 23.22 12.30
CA GLU A 111 15.21 23.62 12.35
C GLU A 111 16.10 22.54 13.01
N GLU A 112 15.52 21.69 13.85
CA GLU A 112 16.27 20.71 14.64
C GLU A 112 15.57 19.34 14.65
N PRO A 113 16.33 18.24 14.81
CA PRO A 113 15.79 16.88 14.79
C PRO A 113 15.03 16.50 16.07
N PHE A 114 14.14 15.51 15.93
CA PHE A 114 13.29 15.00 17.01
C PHE A 114 13.75 13.64 17.55
N ASP A 115 13.40 13.39 18.81
CA ASP A 115 13.70 12.14 19.51
C ASP A 115 12.59 11.10 19.30
N LEU A 116 11.35 11.60 19.23
CA LEU A 116 10.15 10.82 18.99
C LEU A 116 9.26 11.59 18.03
N ILE A 117 8.79 10.91 16.99
CA ILE A 117 7.71 11.41 16.14
C ILE A 117 6.61 10.37 16.21
N LEU A 118 5.39 10.77 16.58
CA LEU A 118 4.26 9.85 16.67
C LEU A 118 2.99 10.50 16.16
N GLY A 119 2.08 9.71 15.59
CA GLY A 119 0.86 10.27 15.04
C GLY A 119 0.11 9.37 14.06
N ASN A 120 -0.96 9.93 13.51
CA ASN A 120 -1.76 9.33 12.46
C ASN A 120 -1.74 10.24 11.23
N PRO A 121 -0.81 10.04 10.27
CA PRO A 121 -0.75 10.89 9.07
C PRO A 121 -2.01 10.73 8.22
N PRO A 122 -2.35 11.69 7.35
CA PRO A 122 -3.49 11.58 6.45
C PRO A 122 -3.33 10.42 5.44
N TYR A 123 -4.44 9.80 5.05
CA TYR A 123 -4.46 8.70 4.09
C TYR A 123 -5.16 9.10 2.79
N GLY A 124 -4.48 8.97 1.66
CA GLY A 124 -5.08 9.11 0.36
C GLY A 124 -4.10 9.34 -0.76
N ILE A 125 -4.52 8.98 -1.97
CA ILE A 125 -3.84 9.40 -3.19
C ILE A 125 -4.26 10.85 -3.44
N ILE A 126 -3.29 11.71 -3.73
CA ILE A 126 -3.55 13.09 -4.13
C ILE A 126 -3.94 13.12 -5.61
N GLY A 127 -5.04 13.76 -5.97
CA GLY A 127 -5.46 13.87 -7.35
C GLY A 127 -6.74 14.66 -7.55
N ASP A 128 -7.40 14.44 -8.68
CA ASP A 128 -8.67 15.09 -8.99
C ASP A 128 -9.80 14.60 -8.08
N GLY A 129 -10.64 15.51 -7.59
CA GLY A 129 -11.75 15.20 -6.66
C GLY A 129 -12.80 14.25 -7.24
N SER A 130 -12.90 14.13 -8.57
CA SER A 130 -13.77 13.15 -9.23
C SER A 130 -13.31 11.69 -9.05
N HIS A 131 -12.03 11.47 -8.71
CA HIS A 131 -11.42 10.13 -8.66
C HIS A 131 -10.64 9.84 -7.39
N TYR A 132 -10.24 10.86 -6.63
CA TYR A 132 -9.32 10.74 -5.51
C TYR A 132 -9.81 11.52 -4.28
N PRO A 133 -9.60 10.98 -3.07
CA PRO A 133 -10.11 11.60 -1.85
C PRO A 133 -9.39 12.91 -1.52
N ILE A 134 -8.07 12.95 -1.69
CA ILE A 134 -7.27 14.14 -1.39
C ILE A 134 -7.15 15.01 -2.64
N HIS A 135 -7.99 16.03 -2.72
CA HIS A 135 -8.05 16.94 -3.86
C HIS A 135 -7.62 18.37 -3.51
N LEU A 136 -7.75 18.79 -2.25
CA LEU A 136 -7.29 20.11 -1.78
C LEU A 136 -5.76 20.30 -1.83
N LEU A 137 -5.00 19.22 -2.02
CA LEU A 137 -3.54 19.25 -2.15
C LEU A 137 -3.06 18.96 -3.59
N LYS A 138 -3.98 18.96 -4.57
CA LYS A 138 -3.68 18.58 -5.96
C LYS A 138 -2.58 19.45 -6.56
N GLU A 139 -2.63 20.75 -6.32
CA GLU A 139 -1.69 21.76 -6.82
C GLU A 139 -0.29 21.59 -6.20
N ARG A 140 -0.20 20.98 -5.01
CA ARG A 140 1.06 20.74 -4.28
C ARG A 140 1.73 19.42 -4.65
N LYS A 141 1.03 18.55 -5.38
CA LYS A 141 1.49 17.19 -5.72
C LYS A 141 2.86 17.18 -6.41
N SER A 142 3.13 18.12 -7.31
CA SER A 142 4.42 18.19 -8.01
C SER A 142 5.57 18.51 -7.06
N ALA A 143 5.39 19.50 -6.16
CA ALA A 143 6.39 19.84 -5.15
C ALA A 143 6.66 18.66 -4.19
N TYR A 144 5.64 17.89 -3.81
CA TYR A 144 5.86 16.69 -3.00
C TYR A 144 6.66 15.62 -3.76
N LYS A 145 6.31 15.37 -5.03
CA LYS A 145 7.03 14.40 -5.87
C LYS A 145 8.51 14.71 -5.99
N GLU A 146 8.86 15.98 -6.20
CA GLU A 146 10.25 16.42 -6.33
C GLU A 146 11.03 16.27 -5.01
N ARG A 147 10.36 16.42 -3.87
CA ARG A 147 10.98 16.41 -2.54
C ARG A 147 11.21 15.02 -1.95
N PHE A 148 10.34 14.06 -2.27
CA PHE A 148 10.31 12.73 -1.66
C PHE A 148 10.87 11.66 -2.59
N ALA A 149 12.02 11.10 -2.23
CA ALA A 149 12.74 10.13 -3.05
C ALA A 149 12.01 8.78 -3.14
N THR A 150 11.09 8.52 -2.21
CA THR A 150 10.29 7.30 -2.20
C THR A 150 9.02 7.41 -3.04
N TRP A 151 8.71 8.59 -3.60
CA TRP A 151 7.49 8.81 -4.35
C TRP A 151 7.50 8.04 -5.68
N ARG A 152 6.70 6.97 -5.75
CA ARG A 152 6.55 6.15 -6.96
C ARG A 152 5.07 5.95 -7.32
N GLY A 153 4.76 6.00 -8.61
CA GLY A 153 3.40 5.73 -9.11
C GLY A 153 2.39 6.79 -8.68
N LYS A 154 1.21 6.34 -8.26
CA LYS A 154 0.16 7.26 -7.74
C LYS A 154 0.55 7.78 -6.38
N TYR A 155 1.14 6.90 -5.56
CA TYR A 155 1.62 7.12 -4.19
C TYR A 155 0.52 7.56 -3.22
N ASN A 156 0.63 7.15 -1.96
CA ASN A 156 -0.23 7.64 -0.90
C ASN A 156 0.53 8.64 -0.05
N ILE A 157 -0.12 9.73 0.35
CA ILE A 157 0.52 10.81 1.10
C ILE A 157 1.14 10.33 2.42
N TYR A 158 0.58 9.29 3.07
CA TYR A 158 1.19 8.74 4.29
C TYR A 158 2.63 8.25 4.07
N GLY A 159 3.00 7.81 2.85
CA GLY A 159 4.37 7.40 2.52
C GLY A 159 5.35 8.57 2.56
N ALA A 160 4.92 9.74 2.10
CA ALA A 160 5.69 10.97 2.20
C ALA A 160 5.84 11.43 3.66
N PHE A 161 4.79 11.29 4.47
CA PHE A 161 4.85 11.55 5.92
C PHE A 161 5.86 10.64 6.62
N ILE A 162 5.90 9.35 6.28
CA ILE A 162 6.89 8.41 6.82
C ILE A 162 8.30 8.85 6.44
N GLU A 163 8.57 9.08 5.15
CA GLU A 163 9.89 9.49 4.68
C GLU A 163 10.35 10.80 5.35
N HIS A 164 9.47 11.80 5.41
CA HIS A 164 9.79 13.08 6.03
C HIS A 164 10.13 12.92 7.52
N SER A 165 9.30 12.17 8.24
CA SER A 165 9.47 11.97 9.68
C SER A 165 10.76 11.23 9.98
N VAL A 166 11.09 10.16 9.23
CA VAL A 166 12.36 9.44 9.42
C VAL A 166 13.57 10.35 9.14
N ARG A 167 13.49 11.25 8.15
CA ARG A 167 14.56 12.23 7.89
C ARG A 167 14.76 13.19 9.08
N LEU A 168 13.68 13.60 9.74
CA LEU A 168 13.69 14.52 10.89
C LEU A 168 14.08 13.88 12.22
N LEU A 169 14.18 12.55 12.31
CA LEU A 169 14.66 11.91 13.54
C LEU A 169 16.15 12.13 13.77
N ARG A 170 16.55 12.30 15.04
CA ARG A 170 17.96 12.15 15.44
C ARG A 170 18.40 10.68 15.27
N PRO A 171 19.72 10.38 15.20
CA PRO A 171 20.21 9.01 15.36
C PRO A 171 19.67 8.39 16.67
N GLY A 172 19.14 7.16 16.59
CA GLY A 172 18.46 6.49 17.71
C GLY A 172 17.06 7.03 18.04
N GLY A 173 16.58 8.05 17.32
CA GLY A 173 15.20 8.54 17.44
C GLY A 173 14.18 7.53 16.91
N ARG A 174 12.94 7.66 17.37
CA ARG A 174 11.85 6.73 17.03
C ARG A 174 10.71 7.40 16.27
N LEU A 175 10.22 6.73 15.24
CA LEU A 175 8.93 7.04 14.59
C LEU A 175 7.89 6.03 15.06
N VAL A 176 6.69 6.45 15.44
CA VAL A 176 5.55 5.58 15.75
C VAL A 176 4.30 6.06 15.02
N PHE A 177 3.98 5.48 13.88
CA PHE A 177 2.80 5.83 13.08
C PHE A 177 1.80 4.70 12.94
N VAL A 178 0.52 5.03 12.94
CA VAL A 178 -0.53 4.15 12.40
C VAL A 178 -0.74 4.49 10.93
N VAL A 179 -0.62 3.52 10.04
CA VAL A 179 -0.79 3.69 8.59
C VAL A 179 -1.47 2.48 7.95
N PRO A 180 -2.08 2.62 6.76
CA PRO A 180 -2.61 1.48 6.01
C PRO A 180 -1.55 0.39 5.80
N ALA A 181 -1.94 -0.88 5.91
CA ALA A 181 -1.06 -2.03 5.68
C ALA A 181 -0.61 -2.17 4.20
N THR A 182 -1.11 -1.32 3.31
CA THR A 182 -0.89 -1.42 1.87
C THR A 182 0.59 -1.27 1.47
N TRP A 183 1.40 -0.52 2.22
CA TRP A 183 2.82 -0.33 1.89
C TRP A 183 3.66 -1.60 2.06
N LEU A 184 3.17 -2.59 2.81
CA LEU A 184 3.83 -3.88 3.00
C LEU A 184 3.99 -4.64 1.68
N VAL A 185 3.06 -4.43 0.73
CA VAL A 185 2.89 -5.31 -0.44
C VAL A 185 2.68 -4.61 -1.78
N LEU A 186 2.30 -3.32 -1.81
CA LEU A 186 2.11 -2.59 -3.07
C LEU A 186 3.43 -2.11 -3.67
N ASP A 187 3.53 -2.17 -5.00
CA ASP A 187 4.72 -1.77 -5.77
C ASP A 187 5.03 -0.27 -5.64
N ASP A 188 4.00 0.57 -5.49
CA ASP A 188 4.12 2.03 -5.25
C ASP A 188 4.99 2.35 -4.01
N PHE A 189 5.15 1.41 -3.06
CA PHE A 189 5.96 1.60 -1.84
C PHE A 189 7.28 0.82 -1.85
N THR A 190 7.72 0.33 -3.00
CA THR A 190 9.01 -0.39 -3.11
C THR A 190 10.17 0.47 -2.60
N ASP A 191 10.21 1.74 -3.00
CA ASP A 191 11.31 2.63 -2.62
C ASP A 191 11.19 3.10 -1.17
N LEU A 192 9.96 3.20 -0.63
CA LEU A 192 9.72 3.42 0.79
C LEU A 192 10.25 2.26 1.65
N ARG A 193 9.96 1.01 1.27
CA ARG A 193 10.46 -0.17 1.99
C ARG A 193 11.99 -0.22 2.00
N ARG A 194 12.63 0.05 0.86
CA ARG A 194 14.11 0.16 0.74
C ARG A 194 14.69 1.33 1.52
N PHE A 195 13.99 2.46 1.56
CA PHE A 195 14.39 3.61 2.37
C PHE A 195 14.36 3.26 3.86
N LEU A 196 13.28 2.64 4.34
CA LEU A 196 13.13 2.20 5.73
C LEU A 196 14.21 1.19 6.11
N ALA A 197 14.42 0.16 5.30
CA ALA A 197 15.47 -0.85 5.46
C ALA A 197 16.88 -0.25 5.68
N ARG A 198 17.19 0.82 4.95
CA ARG A 198 18.49 1.53 5.08
C ARG A 198 18.52 2.54 6.22
N SER A 199 17.37 2.99 6.70
CA SER A 199 17.27 4.08 7.67
C SER A 199 17.27 3.60 9.12
N GLY A 200 16.80 2.38 9.38
CA GLY A 200 16.65 1.89 10.74
C GLY A 200 16.03 0.49 10.84
N ARG A 201 15.91 0.00 12.08
CA ARG A 201 15.10 -1.19 12.37
C ARG A 201 13.64 -0.81 12.28
N ILE A 202 12.84 -1.65 11.63
CA ILE A 202 11.39 -1.48 11.59
C ILE A 202 10.70 -2.57 12.43
N THR A 203 9.74 -2.16 13.24
CA THR A 203 8.84 -3.07 13.96
C THR A 203 7.41 -2.74 13.54
N ILE A 204 6.66 -3.76 13.15
CA ILE A 204 5.34 -3.59 12.55
C ILE A 204 4.35 -4.39 13.38
N TYR A 205 3.34 -3.72 13.92
CA TYR A 205 2.25 -4.37 14.64
C TYR A 205 1.01 -4.34 13.76
N TYR A 206 0.64 -5.50 13.21
CA TYR A 206 -0.57 -5.62 12.44
C TYR A 206 -1.79 -5.50 13.35
N TRP A 207 -2.64 -4.51 13.08
CA TRP A 207 -3.84 -4.22 13.86
C TRP A 207 -5.12 -4.67 13.17
N GLY A 208 -5.08 -4.85 11.84
CA GLY A 208 -6.26 -5.11 11.02
C GLY A 208 -7.14 -3.87 10.90
N ARG A 209 -8.46 -4.05 10.89
CA ARG A 209 -9.44 -2.96 10.75
C ARG A 209 -9.69 -2.26 12.08
N ALA A 210 -8.87 -1.24 12.37
CA ALA A 210 -8.91 -0.50 13.64
C ALA A 210 -10.00 0.59 13.69
N PHE A 211 -10.37 1.14 12.53
CA PHE A 211 -11.15 2.39 12.46
C PHE A 211 -12.62 2.09 12.17
N PRO A 212 -13.55 2.47 13.06
CA PRO A 212 -14.98 2.33 12.80
C PRO A 212 -15.38 3.05 11.50
N ARG A 213 -16.24 2.42 10.68
CA ARG A 213 -16.77 2.97 9.42
C ARG A 213 -15.72 3.24 8.33
N ARG A 214 -14.46 2.82 8.49
CA ARG A 214 -13.43 2.90 7.44
C ARG A 214 -12.98 1.49 7.06
N ASN A 215 -13.14 1.13 5.79
CA ASN A 215 -12.69 -0.16 5.28
C ASN A 215 -11.18 -0.12 4.96
N VAL A 216 -10.35 -0.04 6.00
CA VAL A 216 -8.89 0.02 5.89
C VAL A 216 -8.25 -0.90 6.93
N SER A 217 -7.36 -1.77 6.48
CA SER A 217 -6.47 -2.55 7.36
C SER A 217 -5.23 -1.73 7.65
N VAL A 218 -4.84 -1.62 8.92
CA VAL A 218 -3.73 -0.77 9.36
C VAL A 218 -2.69 -1.54 10.16
N VAL A 219 -1.50 -0.96 10.20
CA VAL A 219 -0.40 -1.38 11.04
C VAL A 219 0.11 -0.20 11.85
N VAL A 220 0.66 -0.47 13.03
CA VAL A 220 1.54 0.47 13.72
C VAL A 220 2.96 0.19 13.25
N LEU A 221 3.59 1.17 12.62
CA LEU A 221 4.99 1.17 12.23
C LEU A 221 5.81 1.90 13.30
N LEU A 222 6.70 1.16 13.95
CA LEU A 222 7.79 1.68 14.76
C LEU A 222 9.08 1.65 13.92
N VAL A 223 9.80 2.78 13.82
CA VAL A 223 11.14 2.83 13.23
C VAL A 223 12.12 3.31 14.28
N GLU A 224 13.22 2.60 14.48
CA GLU A 224 14.36 3.02 15.30
C GLU A 224 15.52 3.39 14.39
N LYS A 225 15.80 4.70 14.25
CA LYS A 225 16.77 5.21 13.26
C LYS A 225 18.19 4.78 13.60
N GLY A 226 18.88 4.17 12.62
CA GLY A 226 20.24 3.67 12.74
C GLY A 226 20.38 2.22 13.19
N ALA A 227 19.31 1.59 13.69
CA ALA A 227 19.29 0.15 13.96
C ALA A 227 19.08 -0.67 12.66
N ARG A 228 19.03 -2.01 12.74
CA ARG A 228 18.82 -2.90 11.57
C ARG A 228 17.78 -3.98 11.83
N GLY A 229 17.22 -4.48 10.72
CA GLY A 229 16.29 -5.60 10.70
C GLY A 229 14.81 -5.20 10.70
N MET A 230 13.96 -6.22 10.69
CA MET A 230 12.51 -6.10 10.70
C MET A 230 11.92 -7.10 11.70
N VAL A 231 10.93 -6.66 12.47
CA VAL A 231 10.04 -7.55 13.24
C VAL A 231 8.60 -7.27 12.83
N LEU A 232 7.83 -8.32 12.52
CA LEU A 232 6.40 -8.26 12.28
C LEU A 232 5.67 -8.99 13.41
N TYR A 233 4.77 -8.29 14.06
CA TYR A 233 3.86 -8.79 15.06
C TYR A 233 2.45 -8.91 14.49
N ASP A 234 1.78 -10.01 14.84
CA ASP A 234 0.34 -10.12 14.80
C ASP A 234 -0.22 -9.66 16.13
N ARG A 235 -0.75 -8.44 16.19
CA ARG A 235 -1.10 -7.78 17.46
C ARG A 235 0.13 -7.74 18.39
N ASP A 236 0.15 -8.57 19.41
CA ASP A 236 1.19 -8.72 20.43
C ASP A 236 2.09 -9.95 20.22
N LYS A 237 1.75 -10.84 19.29
CA LYS A 237 2.51 -12.06 19.00
C LYS A 237 3.53 -11.83 17.90
N ALA A 238 4.82 -12.03 18.19
CA ALA A 238 5.87 -12.01 17.17
C ALA A 238 5.59 -13.11 16.12
N ALA A 239 5.55 -12.70 14.85
CA ALA A 239 5.20 -13.58 13.73
C ALA A 239 6.37 -13.79 12.78
N VAL A 240 7.10 -12.72 12.41
CA VAL A 240 8.27 -12.81 11.53
C VAL A 240 9.38 -11.94 12.08
N TRP A 241 10.59 -12.48 12.09
CA TRP A 241 11.80 -11.74 12.43
C TRP A 241 12.83 -11.88 11.30
N LYS A 242 13.40 -10.75 10.89
CA LYS A 242 14.48 -10.68 9.92
C LYS A 242 15.61 -9.83 10.51
N PRO A 243 16.76 -10.41 10.88
CA PRO A 243 17.91 -9.66 11.36
C PRO A 243 18.38 -8.62 10.33
N GLU A 244 18.26 -8.95 9.05
CA GLU A 244 18.53 -8.08 7.92
C GLU A 244 17.28 -8.01 7.03
N TYR A 245 16.86 -6.79 6.71
CA TYR A 245 15.71 -6.51 5.85
C TYR A 245 16.15 -5.54 4.76
N GLN A 246 15.82 -5.82 3.50
CA GLN A 246 16.36 -5.06 2.35
C GLN A 246 15.28 -4.32 1.55
N GLY A 247 14.05 -4.29 2.06
CA GLY A 247 12.94 -3.61 1.40
C GLY A 247 12.08 -4.52 0.51
N GLU A 248 12.24 -5.84 0.62
CA GLU A 248 11.35 -6.81 0.01
C GLU A 248 9.92 -6.73 0.58
N LEU A 249 8.98 -7.48 -0.01
CA LEU A 249 7.59 -7.51 0.50
C LEU A 249 7.56 -8.04 1.93
N ILE A 250 6.70 -7.46 2.76
CA ILE A 250 6.52 -7.86 4.15
C ILE A 250 5.28 -8.74 4.23
N ARG A 251 5.43 -9.96 4.75
CA ARG A 251 4.43 -11.02 4.71
C ARG A 251 4.44 -11.80 6.03
N PHE A 252 3.33 -12.44 6.36
CA PHE A 252 3.23 -13.38 7.48
C PHE A 252 3.76 -14.76 7.09
N GLU A 253 5.07 -14.83 6.86
CA GLU A 253 5.78 -16.05 6.48
C GLU A 253 5.78 -17.06 7.62
N THR A 254 5.50 -18.33 7.32
CA THR A 254 5.62 -19.46 8.23
C THR A 254 6.51 -20.55 7.60
N PRO A 255 7.04 -21.51 8.37
CA PRO A 255 7.77 -22.65 7.80
C PRO A 255 6.98 -23.36 6.70
N GLU A 256 5.66 -23.49 6.85
CA GLU A 256 4.77 -24.11 5.87
C GLU A 256 4.64 -23.28 4.60
N THR A 257 4.46 -21.96 4.70
CA THR A 257 4.36 -21.11 3.50
C THR A 257 5.67 -21.08 2.72
N LEU A 258 6.81 -21.07 3.42
CA LEU A 258 8.13 -21.08 2.80
C LEU A 258 8.44 -22.45 2.17
N ALA A 259 8.02 -23.56 2.80
CA ALA A 259 8.14 -24.89 2.21
C ALA A 259 7.29 -25.02 0.94
N PHE A 260 6.08 -24.47 0.96
CA PHE A 260 5.21 -24.42 -0.22
C PHE A 260 5.84 -23.64 -1.38
N GLU A 261 6.45 -22.48 -1.10
CA GLU A 261 7.15 -21.67 -2.12
C GLU A 261 8.38 -22.38 -2.71
N ARG A 262 9.13 -23.13 -1.90
CA ARG A 262 10.27 -23.93 -2.37
C ARG A 262 9.87 -25.14 -3.20
N GLY A 263 8.60 -25.54 -3.19
CA GLY A 263 8.10 -26.73 -3.87
C GLY A 263 7.94 -26.59 -5.39
N GLY A 264 8.23 -25.42 -5.97
CA GLY A 264 8.05 -25.16 -7.39
C GLY A 264 8.74 -23.88 -7.86
N PHE A 265 8.45 -23.50 -9.10
CA PHE A 265 8.89 -22.24 -9.68
C PHE A 265 7.91 -21.13 -9.33
N SER A 266 8.39 -19.91 -9.11
CA SER A 266 7.46 -18.78 -8.95
C SER A 266 6.70 -18.55 -10.27
N LEU A 267 5.41 -18.23 -10.18
CA LEU A 267 4.58 -17.95 -11.36
C LEU A 267 5.22 -16.89 -12.28
N GLY A 268 5.90 -15.89 -11.71
CA GLY A 268 6.60 -14.85 -12.47
C GLY A 268 7.81 -15.36 -13.29
N GLN A 269 8.41 -16.49 -12.91
CA GLN A 269 9.42 -17.18 -13.73
C GLN A 269 8.78 -17.91 -14.91
N CYS A 270 7.61 -18.51 -14.71
CA CYS A 270 6.92 -19.31 -15.73
C CYS A 270 6.09 -18.46 -16.71
N PHE A 271 5.55 -17.33 -16.26
CA PHE A 271 4.62 -16.50 -17.03
C PHE A 271 5.02 -15.02 -17.02
N THR A 272 4.77 -14.34 -18.14
CA THR A 272 4.66 -12.89 -18.18
C THR A 272 3.25 -12.52 -17.74
N ILE A 273 3.16 -11.65 -16.73
CA ILE A 273 1.89 -11.18 -16.20
C ILE A 273 1.61 -9.81 -16.78
N HIS A 274 0.65 -9.78 -17.70
CA HIS A 274 0.10 -8.56 -18.26
C HIS A 274 -1.14 -8.11 -17.50
N PHE A 275 -1.56 -6.88 -17.74
CA PHE A 275 -2.86 -6.39 -17.31
C PHE A 275 -3.68 -6.02 -18.55
N ALA A 276 -4.99 -6.21 -18.45
CA ALA A 276 -5.93 -5.89 -19.51
C ALA A 276 -5.81 -4.44 -20.01
N ALA A 277 -6.23 -4.21 -21.25
CA ALA A 277 -6.42 -2.86 -21.78
C ALA A 277 -7.41 -2.07 -20.90
N ARG A 278 -7.14 -0.79 -20.67
CA ARG A 278 -7.93 0.05 -19.76
C ARG A 278 -9.12 0.67 -20.50
N SER A 279 -10.16 1.06 -19.76
CA SER A 279 -11.37 1.68 -20.34
C SER A 279 -11.09 2.84 -21.32
N PRO A 280 -10.13 3.75 -21.07
CA PRO A 280 -9.80 4.80 -22.05
C PRO A 280 -9.18 4.28 -23.36
N GLU A 281 -8.56 3.11 -23.36
CA GLU A 281 -8.03 2.48 -24.57
C GLU A 281 -9.18 1.93 -25.42
N PHE A 282 -10.13 1.23 -24.80
CA PHE A 282 -11.35 0.77 -25.47
C PHE A 282 -12.15 1.93 -26.08
N ARG A 283 -12.39 3.01 -25.32
CA ARG A 283 -13.13 4.18 -25.85
C ARG A 283 -12.47 4.87 -27.03
N ARG A 284 -11.16 4.70 -27.22
CA ARG A 284 -10.40 5.27 -28.35
C ARG A 284 -10.27 4.29 -29.52
N CYS A 285 -10.64 3.03 -29.34
CA CYS A 285 -10.60 2.04 -30.39
C CYS A 285 -11.81 2.22 -31.31
N PRO A 286 -11.62 2.41 -32.63
CA PRO A 286 -12.70 2.72 -33.55
C PRO A 286 -13.71 1.58 -33.75
N PHE A 287 -13.36 0.36 -33.32
CA PHE A 287 -14.19 -0.84 -33.47
C PHE A 287 -15.03 -1.15 -32.23
N VAL A 288 -14.98 -0.30 -31.20
CA VAL A 288 -15.74 -0.50 -29.96
C VAL A 288 -17.08 0.22 -30.07
N GLU A 289 -18.14 -0.51 -29.75
CA GLU A 289 -19.53 -0.06 -29.75
C GLU A 289 -20.11 -0.10 -28.33
N THR A 290 -21.13 0.72 -28.08
CA THR A 290 -21.85 0.77 -26.79
C THR A 290 -23.22 0.08 -26.85
N GLU A 291 -23.51 -0.65 -27.92
CA GLU A 291 -24.71 -1.48 -28.07
C GLU A 291 -24.35 -2.80 -28.75
N PRO A 292 -25.05 -3.90 -28.44
CA PRO A 292 -24.80 -5.19 -29.07
C PRO A 292 -25.22 -5.15 -30.55
N ARG A 293 -24.41 -5.76 -31.42
CA ARG A 293 -24.74 -5.98 -32.84
C ARG A 293 -24.28 -7.37 -33.29
N PRO A 294 -24.88 -7.95 -34.35
CA PRO A 294 -24.39 -9.20 -34.91
C PRO A 294 -22.89 -9.13 -35.25
N GLY A 295 -22.12 -10.13 -34.81
CA GLY A 295 -20.67 -10.21 -35.00
C GLY A 295 -19.83 -9.52 -33.92
N LEU A 296 -20.43 -8.84 -32.95
CA LEU A 296 -19.71 -8.26 -31.81
C LEU A 296 -19.78 -9.16 -30.58
N VAL A 297 -18.68 -9.20 -29.82
CA VAL A 297 -18.60 -9.87 -28.52
C VAL A 297 -18.51 -8.84 -27.40
N PRO A 298 -18.99 -9.15 -26.18
CA PRO A 298 -18.83 -8.25 -25.04
C PRO A 298 -17.36 -8.12 -24.64
N VAL A 299 -16.96 -6.90 -24.26
CA VAL A 299 -15.69 -6.67 -23.59
C VAL A 299 -15.83 -7.11 -22.14
N LEU A 300 -15.05 -8.11 -21.73
CA LEU A 300 -15.16 -8.77 -20.44
C LEU A 300 -14.54 -7.92 -19.30
N THR A 301 -15.07 -8.10 -18.10
CA THR A 301 -14.56 -7.47 -16.86
C THR A 301 -14.34 -8.52 -15.77
N GLY A 302 -13.90 -8.11 -14.58
CA GLY A 302 -13.77 -9.03 -13.46
C GLY A 302 -15.09 -9.71 -13.02
N ARG A 303 -16.24 -9.18 -13.45
CA ARG A 303 -17.55 -9.82 -13.22
C ARG A 303 -17.77 -11.07 -14.06
N ASN A 304 -17.12 -11.18 -15.22
CA ASN A 304 -17.20 -12.32 -16.12
C ASN A 304 -16.29 -13.49 -15.70
N LEU A 305 -15.29 -13.22 -14.86
CA LEU A 305 -14.32 -14.22 -14.43
C LEU A 305 -14.84 -15.00 -13.20
N HIS A 306 -14.92 -16.31 -13.33
CA HIS A 306 -15.30 -17.23 -12.26
C HIS A 306 -14.18 -18.25 -11.99
N ARG A 307 -14.33 -19.03 -10.92
CA ARG A 307 -13.36 -20.07 -10.56
C ARG A 307 -13.43 -21.20 -11.59
N GLY A 308 -12.45 -21.25 -12.49
CA GLY A 308 -12.30 -22.28 -13.52
C GLY A 308 -13.08 -22.04 -14.81
N TRP A 309 -13.87 -20.96 -14.92
CA TRP A 309 -14.66 -20.68 -16.13
C TRP A 309 -14.90 -19.18 -16.34
N ILE A 310 -15.30 -18.81 -17.56
CA ILE A 310 -15.57 -17.43 -17.99
C ILE A 310 -16.98 -17.35 -18.55
N ASP A 311 -17.74 -16.34 -18.10
CA ASP A 311 -19.01 -15.95 -18.71
C ASP A 311 -18.73 -15.06 -19.93
N TYR A 312 -18.85 -15.65 -21.12
CA TYR A 312 -18.67 -14.95 -22.40
C TYR A 312 -19.93 -14.24 -22.90
N GLU A 313 -21.09 -14.47 -22.27
CA GLU A 313 -22.39 -13.99 -22.76
C GLU A 313 -22.76 -12.64 -22.15
N THR A 314 -22.53 -12.47 -20.84
CA THR A 314 -22.99 -11.26 -20.13
C THR A 314 -22.10 -10.05 -20.41
N CYS A 315 -22.66 -9.01 -21.05
CA CYS A 315 -21.97 -7.72 -21.17
C CYS A 315 -22.03 -6.93 -19.85
N THR A 316 -20.93 -6.93 -19.10
CA THR A 316 -20.83 -6.19 -17.82
C THR A 316 -20.09 -4.86 -17.96
N SER A 317 -19.41 -4.63 -19.08
CA SER A 317 -18.65 -3.41 -19.35
C SER A 317 -19.47 -2.30 -20.01
N GLY A 318 -20.58 -2.66 -20.67
CA GLY A 318 -21.32 -1.79 -21.58
C GLY A 318 -20.61 -1.55 -22.92
N LEU A 319 -19.63 -2.39 -23.27
CA LEU A 319 -18.80 -2.26 -24.46
C LEU A 319 -18.79 -3.57 -25.24
N TRP A 320 -18.86 -3.47 -26.56
CA TRP A 320 -18.79 -4.59 -27.50
C TRP A 320 -17.74 -4.30 -28.58
N MET A 321 -17.13 -5.33 -29.15
CA MET A 321 -16.23 -5.17 -30.30
C MET A 321 -16.14 -6.47 -31.11
N PRO A 322 -15.66 -6.43 -32.37
CA PRO A 322 -15.37 -7.65 -33.13
C PRO A 322 -14.20 -8.40 -32.48
N LEU A 323 -14.33 -9.72 -32.32
CA LEU A 323 -13.35 -10.56 -31.62
C LEU A 323 -11.99 -10.53 -32.31
N GLU A 324 -11.96 -10.56 -33.64
CA GLU A 324 -10.76 -10.53 -34.46
C GLU A 324 -9.96 -9.22 -34.34
N GLN A 325 -10.57 -8.15 -33.83
CA GLN A 325 -9.90 -6.87 -33.58
C GLN A 325 -9.35 -6.74 -32.16
N ALA A 326 -9.69 -7.67 -31.24
CA ALA A 326 -9.17 -7.65 -29.87
C ALA A 326 -7.63 -7.58 -29.81
N PRO A 327 -6.86 -8.30 -30.67
CA PRO A 327 -5.41 -8.23 -30.68
C PRO A 327 -4.81 -6.83 -30.93
N LEU A 328 -5.56 -5.91 -31.55
CA LEU A 328 -5.13 -4.52 -31.75
C LEU A 328 -4.97 -3.77 -30.43
N LEU A 329 -5.74 -4.13 -29.39
CA LEU A 329 -5.59 -3.56 -28.06
C LEU A 329 -4.44 -4.21 -27.30
N ARG A 330 -4.37 -5.55 -27.35
CA ARG A 330 -3.29 -6.33 -26.72
C ARG A 330 -3.01 -7.57 -27.57
N PRO A 331 -1.75 -7.79 -28.03
CA PRO A 331 -1.43 -8.96 -28.85
C PRO A 331 -1.76 -10.31 -28.22
N PHE A 332 -1.76 -10.41 -26.89
CA PHE A 332 -2.09 -11.65 -26.17
C PHE A 332 -3.58 -12.01 -26.20
N TYR A 333 -4.47 -11.13 -26.69
CA TYR A 333 -5.85 -11.51 -27.00
C TYR A 333 -5.97 -12.33 -28.29
N ALA A 334 -4.88 -12.71 -28.95
CA ALA A 334 -4.91 -13.52 -30.17
C ALA A 334 -4.83 -15.04 -29.93
N TYR A 335 -4.52 -15.48 -28.72
CA TYR A 335 -4.30 -16.89 -28.41
C TYR A 335 -4.78 -17.26 -27.01
N PRO A 336 -5.12 -18.55 -26.76
CA PRO A 336 -5.58 -19.00 -25.46
C PRO A 336 -4.57 -18.72 -24.35
N HIS A 337 -5.05 -18.20 -23.22
CA HIS A 337 -4.20 -17.85 -22.09
C HIS A 337 -4.97 -17.85 -20.77
N ILE A 338 -4.24 -17.86 -19.66
CA ILE A 338 -4.85 -17.87 -18.33
C ILE A 338 -5.19 -16.44 -17.91
N VAL A 339 -6.39 -16.23 -17.39
CA VAL A 339 -6.85 -14.97 -16.80
C VAL A 339 -6.95 -15.15 -15.28
N VAL A 340 -6.43 -14.20 -14.50
CA VAL A 340 -6.44 -14.23 -13.03
C VAL A 340 -7.02 -12.93 -12.47
N ALA A 341 -7.97 -13.05 -11.55
CA ALA A 341 -8.66 -11.92 -10.95
C ALA A 341 -7.72 -11.02 -10.14
N HIS A 342 -7.87 -9.72 -10.30
CA HIS A 342 -7.25 -8.68 -9.48
C HIS A 342 -8.16 -8.29 -8.32
N THR A 343 -9.46 -8.11 -8.58
CA THR A 343 -10.36 -7.38 -7.66
C THR A 343 -11.28 -8.23 -6.77
N LYS A 344 -11.07 -9.55 -6.70
CA LYS A 344 -11.89 -10.50 -5.90
C LYS A 344 -11.37 -10.75 -4.48
N GLY A 345 -10.85 -9.72 -3.82
CA GLY A 345 -10.18 -9.85 -2.52
C GLY A 345 -8.75 -10.37 -2.65
N THR A 346 -8.14 -10.69 -1.52
CA THR A 346 -6.83 -11.38 -1.43
C THR A 346 -7.00 -12.87 -1.71
N ARG A 347 -7.52 -13.20 -2.89
CA ARG A 347 -7.84 -14.54 -3.36
C ARG A 347 -7.37 -14.72 -4.79
N VAL A 348 -7.10 -15.96 -5.15
CA VAL A 348 -6.67 -16.32 -6.51
C VAL A 348 -7.87 -16.95 -7.21
N VAL A 349 -8.37 -16.30 -8.24
CA VAL A 349 -9.46 -16.83 -9.09
C VAL A 349 -8.95 -16.81 -10.50
N ALA A 350 -8.81 -18.00 -11.10
CA ALA A 350 -8.25 -18.17 -12.42
C ALA A 350 -9.22 -18.92 -13.35
N ALA A 351 -9.12 -18.66 -14.65
CA ALA A 351 -9.77 -19.44 -15.69
C ALA A 351 -8.93 -19.42 -16.97
N LEU A 352 -9.13 -20.40 -17.83
CA LEU A 352 -8.53 -20.42 -19.17
C LEU A 352 -9.46 -19.69 -20.13
N ASP A 353 -9.00 -18.59 -20.72
CA ASP A 353 -9.68 -17.94 -21.83
C ASP A 353 -9.31 -18.66 -23.13
N SER A 354 -10.06 -19.71 -23.46
CA SER A 354 -9.91 -20.47 -24.70
C SER A 354 -10.48 -19.76 -25.93
N CYS A 355 -11.34 -18.76 -25.71
CA CYS A 355 -12.04 -18.04 -26.78
C CYS A 355 -11.36 -16.72 -27.15
N CYS A 356 -10.33 -16.31 -26.40
CA CYS A 356 -9.48 -15.15 -26.65
C CYS A 356 -10.26 -13.81 -26.65
N TYR A 357 -11.20 -13.66 -25.72
CA TYR A 357 -12.08 -12.48 -25.68
C TYR A 357 -11.33 -11.20 -25.31
N PRO A 358 -11.86 -10.02 -25.66
CA PRO A 358 -11.31 -8.74 -25.21
C PRO A 358 -11.64 -8.47 -23.73
N TRP A 359 -10.63 -8.14 -22.92
CA TRP A 359 -10.79 -7.83 -21.49
C TRP A 359 -10.46 -6.38 -21.14
N ARG A 360 -11.20 -5.81 -20.18
CA ARG A 360 -10.99 -4.46 -19.63
C ARG A 360 -10.30 -4.45 -18.26
N GLU A 361 -10.30 -5.58 -17.58
CA GLU A 361 -9.82 -5.79 -16.21
C GLU A 361 -9.10 -7.14 -16.11
N GLU A 362 -8.48 -7.40 -14.96
CA GLU A 362 -7.79 -8.65 -14.62
C GLU A 362 -6.37 -8.83 -15.22
N PHE A 363 -5.66 -9.83 -14.68
CA PHE A 363 -4.31 -10.20 -15.10
C PHE A 363 -4.38 -11.27 -16.19
N HIS A 364 -3.47 -11.17 -17.17
CA HIS A 364 -3.34 -12.12 -18.26
C HIS A 364 -1.94 -12.76 -18.21
N LEU A 365 -1.91 -14.09 -18.10
CA LEU A 365 -0.69 -14.86 -17.92
C LEU A 365 -0.31 -15.50 -19.27
N VAL A 366 0.81 -15.05 -19.82
CA VAL A 366 1.37 -15.56 -21.07
C VAL A 366 2.61 -16.40 -20.74
N PRO A 367 2.68 -17.68 -21.12
CA PRO A 367 3.84 -18.53 -20.83
C PRO A 367 5.15 -17.92 -21.36
N LYS A 368 6.19 -17.92 -20.52
CA LYS A 368 7.60 -17.68 -20.92
C LYS A 368 8.34 -18.97 -21.23
N VAL A 369 7.82 -20.06 -20.69
CA VAL A 369 8.37 -21.41 -20.80
C VAL A 369 7.32 -22.36 -21.37
N GLY A 370 7.74 -23.55 -21.82
CA GLY A 370 6.80 -24.61 -22.20
C GLY A 370 5.98 -25.03 -20.99
N VAL A 371 4.66 -25.04 -21.14
CA VAL A 371 3.70 -25.44 -20.11
C VAL A 371 2.85 -26.56 -20.71
N ALA A 372 2.91 -27.74 -20.11
CA ALA A 372 2.32 -28.95 -20.67
C ALA A 372 0.78 -28.88 -20.71
N ASP A 373 0.19 -28.25 -19.69
CA ASP A 373 -1.26 -28.11 -19.57
C ASP A 373 -1.63 -26.82 -18.83
N LEU A 374 -2.19 -25.84 -19.55
CA LEU A 374 -2.68 -24.59 -18.98
C LEU A 374 -3.87 -24.80 -18.03
N GLN A 375 -4.71 -25.80 -18.29
CA GLN A 375 -5.86 -26.10 -17.43
C GLN A 375 -5.41 -26.66 -16.08
N ALA A 376 -4.40 -27.53 -16.05
CA ALA A 376 -3.80 -27.98 -14.80
C ALA A 376 -3.24 -26.83 -13.95
N VAL A 377 -2.64 -25.81 -14.60
CA VAL A 377 -2.19 -24.59 -13.91
C VAL A 377 -3.39 -23.81 -13.34
N VAL A 378 -4.49 -23.66 -14.10
CA VAL A 378 -5.73 -23.02 -13.63
C VAL A 378 -6.28 -23.75 -12.39
N ASP A 379 -6.35 -25.07 -12.42
CA ASP A 379 -6.87 -25.88 -11.32
C ASP A 379 -6.02 -25.73 -10.06
N HIS A 380 -4.69 -25.70 -10.22
CA HIS A 380 -3.75 -25.42 -9.13
C HIS A 380 -3.89 -24.02 -8.55
N LEU A 381 -3.96 -22.98 -9.39
CA LEU A 381 -4.18 -21.60 -8.95
C LEU A 381 -5.49 -21.45 -8.17
N ASN A 382 -6.51 -22.19 -8.56
CA ASN A 382 -7.80 -22.24 -7.88
C ASN A 382 -7.82 -23.18 -6.67
N SER A 383 -6.75 -23.91 -6.35
CA SER A 383 -6.74 -24.91 -5.28
C SER A 383 -6.83 -24.28 -3.88
N GLU A 384 -7.38 -25.04 -2.92
CA GLU A 384 -7.41 -24.63 -1.50
C GLU A 384 -6.02 -24.38 -0.92
N ALA A 385 -5.00 -25.09 -1.43
CA ALA A 385 -3.61 -24.89 -1.01
C ALA A 385 -3.13 -23.47 -1.35
N VAL A 386 -3.36 -23.02 -2.60
CA VAL A 386 -3.02 -21.66 -3.03
C VAL A 386 -3.86 -20.63 -2.26
N GLN A 387 -5.17 -20.85 -2.08
CA GLN A 387 -6.01 -19.93 -1.30
C GLN A 387 -5.53 -19.76 0.14
N ARG A 388 -5.19 -20.87 0.81
CA ARG A 388 -4.66 -20.87 2.18
C ARG A 388 -3.31 -20.14 2.24
N HIS A 389 -2.41 -20.46 1.31
CA HIS A 389 -1.09 -19.84 1.21
C HIS A 389 -1.18 -18.32 1.07
N THR A 390 -1.95 -17.83 0.08
CA THR A 390 -2.14 -16.39 -0.16
C THR A 390 -2.77 -15.69 1.05
N ARG A 391 -3.79 -16.30 1.68
CA ARG A 391 -4.44 -15.73 2.86
C ARG A 391 -3.51 -15.67 4.07
N SER A 392 -2.73 -16.72 4.31
CA SER A 392 -1.76 -16.75 5.41
C SER A 392 -0.73 -15.64 5.29
N LEU A 393 -0.16 -15.44 4.09
CA LEU A 393 0.89 -14.45 3.87
C LEU A 393 0.42 -13.00 3.94
N TYR A 394 -0.73 -12.68 3.34
CA TYR A 394 -1.12 -11.29 3.04
C TYR A 394 -2.35 -10.80 3.80
N ARG A 395 -3.08 -11.71 4.46
CA ARG A 395 -4.27 -11.41 5.25
C ARG A 395 -5.25 -10.52 4.51
N ASP A 396 -5.52 -9.31 5.03
CA ASP A 396 -6.39 -8.30 4.43
C ASP A 396 -5.66 -6.98 4.14
N PHE A 397 -4.33 -7.00 3.97
CA PHE A 397 -3.51 -5.79 3.78
C PHE A 397 -4.04 -4.88 2.67
N VAL A 398 -4.54 -5.49 1.59
CA VAL A 398 -5.13 -4.85 0.42
C VAL A 398 -6.39 -5.61 0.04
N PRO A 399 -7.42 -4.96 -0.52
CA PRO A 399 -8.67 -5.61 -0.92
C PRO A 399 -8.55 -6.41 -2.24
N HIS A 400 -7.34 -6.62 -2.76
CA HIS A 400 -7.08 -7.12 -4.11
C HIS A 400 -5.85 -8.04 -4.12
N LEU A 401 -5.81 -9.00 -5.03
CA LEU A 401 -4.58 -9.73 -5.37
C LEU A 401 -3.70 -8.82 -6.22
N THR A 402 -2.46 -8.57 -5.84
CA THR A 402 -1.55 -7.70 -6.60
C THR A 402 -0.70 -8.52 -7.57
N ALA A 403 -0.16 -7.87 -8.61
CA ALA A 403 0.80 -8.54 -9.50
C ALA A 403 2.02 -9.06 -8.73
N ALA A 404 2.50 -8.32 -7.74
CA ALA A 404 3.63 -8.73 -6.90
C ALA A 404 3.32 -9.99 -6.07
N MET A 405 2.11 -10.11 -5.53
CA MET A 405 1.65 -11.32 -4.85
C MET A 405 1.52 -12.49 -5.82
N LEU A 406 0.85 -12.25 -6.96
CA LEU A 406 0.59 -13.26 -7.98
C LEU A 406 1.89 -13.86 -8.54
N ARG A 407 2.93 -13.03 -8.78
CA ARG A 407 4.26 -13.47 -9.25
C ARG A 407 4.90 -14.51 -8.34
N LEU A 408 4.62 -14.48 -7.04
CA LEU A 408 5.28 -15.32 -6.04
C LEU A 408 4.56 -16.65 -5.81
N ILE A 409 3.37 -16.86 -6.38
CA ILE A 409 2.64 -18.12 -6.23
C ILE A 409 3.47 -19.25 -6.87
N PRO A 410 3.78 -20.33 -6.13
CA PRO A 410 4.57 -21.43 -6.67
C PRO A 410 3.76 -22.28 -7.64
N ILE A 411 4.41 -22.68 -8.71
CA ILE A 411 3.92 -23.56 -9.77
C ILE A 411 4.73 -24.87 -9.69
N PRO A 412 4.06 -26.02 -9.43
CA PRO A 412 4.71 -27.31 -9.40
C PRO A 412 5.53 -27.57 -10.66
N SER A 413 6.74 -28.11 -10.49
CA SER A 413 7.65 -28.40 -11.61
C SER A 413 7.05 -29.35 -12.64
N GLY A 414 6.12 -30.22 -12.24
CA GLY A 414 5.40 -31.13 -13.14
C GLY A 414 4.53 -30.45 -14.19
N PHE A 415 4.19 -29.15 -14.04
CA PHE A 415 3.43 -28.40 -15.05
C PHE A 415 4.31 -27.76 -16.12
N ILE A 416 5.63 -27.74 -15.92
CA ILE A 416 6.59 -27.10 -16.82
C ILE A 416 7.28 -28.17 -17.67
N GLU A 417 7.29 -27.97 -18.99
CA GLU A 417 7.99 -28.85 -19.92
C GLU A 417 9.50 -28.68 -19.73
N ARG A 418 10.22 -29.78 -19.49
CA ARG A 418 11.68 -29.74 -19.32
C ARG A 418 12.34 -29.43 -20.66
N GLY A 419 12.95 -28.25 -20.79
CA GLY A 419 13.66 -27.85 -22.02
C GLY A 419 14.09 -26.39 -22.12
N ILE A 420 13.70 -25.51 -21.18
CA ILE A 420 14.12 -24.11 -21.20
C ILE A 420 15.09 -23.89 -20.04
N SER A 421 16.34 -23.61 -20.42
CA SER A 421 17.53 -23.30 -19.62
C SER A 421 17.30 -23.11 -18.11
N GLU A 422 17.91 -24.00 -17.32
CA GLU A 422 18.07 -23.84 -15.88
C GLU A 422 18.76 -22.50 -15.56
N GLN A 423 17.97 -21.44 -15.34
CA GLN A 423 18.42 -20.32 -14.54
C GLN A 423 17.99 -20.57 -13.09
N LEU A 424 19.00 -20.98 -12.32
CA LEU A 424 19.04 -21.25 -10.89
C LEU A 424 18.13 -20.33 -10.05
N PRO A 425 17.55 -20.83 -8.95
CA PRO A 425 16.84 -19.98 -8.00
C PRO A 425 17.79 -18.97 -7.35
N LEU A 426 17.47 -17.68 -7.47
CA LEU A 426 18.06 -16.63 -6.66
C LEU A 426 17.42 -16.64 -5.27
N GLY A 427 18.27 -16.84 -4.24
CA GLY A 427 18.10 -16.18 -2.95
C GLY A 427 17.49 -17.02 -1.83
N GLY A 428 18.37 -17.58 -1.00
CA GLY A 428 18.07 -17.96 0.37
C GLY A 428 19.37 -17.99 1.16
N ALA A 429 19.86 -16.82 1.57
CA ALA A 429 20.85 -16.78 2.64
C ALA A 429 20.19 -17.41 3.88
N VAL A 430 20.72 -18.57 4.25
CA VAL A 430 20.39 -19.31 5.45
C VAL A 430 20.92 -18.47 6.62
N ASN A 431 20.03 -17.94 7.47
CA ASN A 431 20.43 -17.65 8.85
C ASN A 431 20.09 -18.89 9.66
N GLU A 432 21.15 -19.50 10.18
CA GLU A 432 21.12 -20.64 11.07
C GLU A 432 20.31 -20.32 12.33
N TRP A 433 19.51 -21.30 12.71
CA TRP A 433 18.90 -21.37 14.03
C TRP A 433 20.01 -21.63 15.04
N VAL A 434 20.25 -20.69 15.96
CA VAL A 434 20.91 -21.01 17.22
C VAL A 434 19.84 -20.95 18.29
N HIS A 435 19.49 -22.13 18.81
CA HIS A 435 18.84 -22.28 20.08
C HIS A 435 19.80 -21.77 21.17
N GLU A 436 19.38 -20.76 21.93
CA GLU A 436 19.46 -20.67 23.40
C GLU A 436 18.63 -19.48 23.91
#